data_AF-A0A3D9EDC9-F1
#
_entry.id   AF-A0A3D9EDC9-F1
#
_cell.length_a   1.000
_cell.length_b   1.000
_cell.length_c   1.000
_cell.angle_alpha   90.00
_cell.angle_beta   90.00
_cell.angle_gamma   90.00
#
_symmetry.space_group_name_H-M   'P 1'
#
loop_
_entity.id
_entity.type
_entity.pdbx_description
1 polymer ?
#
loop_
_entity_poly.entity_id
_entity_poly.type
_entity_poly.pdbx_seq_one_letter_code
_entity_poly.pdbx_strand_id
1 'polypeptide(L)'
;MLGLFRKKANTLLGIDVSSTSVKLIELSRAGGRYRVEAYAVEPLPANAVVEKNIAELEGVGLAIGRVLVKARTSARSAAVAVSGSAVIAKTIEMDAGLTDDELENQIKLEADQYIPYPLDEVAIDFEVQGPSPRNAERVEVLLAACRKENVEVREAALALAGVSAKVVDVEAYALERAYQLLANQLGGHVDDLTVAVVDIGATMTTLSVLHNGKTIYTREQLFGGRQLTEEIQRRYGLSVEEAGLAKKQGGLPDDYQSEVLTPFREAVVQQVARSLQFFFAAGQYNDVDYILLAGGTASISGLDRLIQQKIGTPTVLANPFADMTVSNKVNAAALAGDAPALMIACGLAMRSFD
;
A
#
# COMPACT_ATOMS: atom_id res chain seq x y z
N MET A 1 -38.43 0.57 22.53
CA MET A 1 -37.94 -0.82 22.36
C MET A 1 -36.43 -0.80 22.57
N LEU A 2 -35.93 -1.38 23.67
CA LEU A 2 -34.51 -1.44 23.98
C LEU A 2 -33.79 -2.39 23.00
N GLY A 3 -32.99 -1.83 22.10
CA GLY A 3 -32.10 -2.61 21.23
C GLY A 3 -30.86 -3.08 22.00
N LEU A 4 -30.99 -4.19 22.72
CA LEU A 4 -29.92 -4.81 23.53
C LEU A 4 -28.88 -5.60 22.69
N PHE A 5 -28.61 -5.18 21.46
CA PHE A 5 -27.56 -5.74 20.61
C PHE A 5 -26.74 -4.59 20.03
N ARG A 6 -25.51 -4.43 20.55
CA ARG A 6 -24.52 -3.50 20.00
C ARG A 6 -24.24 -3.95 18.56
N LYS A 7 -24.79 -3.25 17.57
CA LYS A 7 -24.54 -3.49 16.15
C LYS A 7 -23.02 -3.54 15.97
N LYS A 8 -22.48 -4.69 15.56
CA LYS A 8 -21.05 -4.81 15.25
C LYS A 8 -20.78 -3.75 14.18
N ALA A 9 -19.83 -2.84 14.42
CA ALA A 9 -19.48 -1.84 13.42
C ALA A 9 -19.20 -2.58 12.10
N ASN A 10 -19.77 -2.10 10.99
CA ASN A 10 -19.53 -2.66 9.67
C ASN A 10 -18.08 -2.35 9.29
N THR A 11 -17.15 -3.19 9.73
CA THR A 11 -15.73 -3.08 9.39
C THR A 11 -15.48 -3.72 8.03
N LEU A 12 -14.67 -3.06 7.21
CA LEU A 12 -14.15 -3.57 5.97
C LEU A 12 -12.84 -4.33 6.21
N LEU A 13 -12.65 -5.41 5.47
CA LEU A 13 -11.33 -6.04 5.32
C LEU A 13 -10.45 -5.14 4.45
N GLY A 14 -9.24 -4.84 4.90
CA GLY A 14 -8.20 -4.31 4.01
C GLY A 14 -7.52 -5.47 3.31
N ILE A 15 -7.69 -5.58 1.99
CA ILE A 15 -7.10 -6.65 1.17
C ILE A 15 -6.14 -6.02 0.16
N ASP A 16 -4.85 -6.28 0.35
CA ASP A 16 -3.77 -5.89 -0.57
C ASP A 16 -3.38 -7.08 -1.46
N VAL A 17 -3.62 -6.94 -2.77
CA VAL A 17 -3.27 -7.93 -3.80
C VAL A 17 -2.00 -7.45 -4.52
N SER A 18 -0.86 -7.99 -4.10
CA SER A 18 0.46 -7.65 -4.63
C SER A 18 0.98 -8.68 -5.64
N SER A 19 2.18 -8.49 -6.22
CA SER A 19 2.75 -9.42 -7.21
C SER A 19 3.11 -10.81 -6.68
N THR A 20 3.24 -10.99 -5.36
CA THR A 20 3.68 -12.27 -4.75
C THR A 20 2.77 -12.78 -3.64
N SER A 21 1.81 -11.98 -3.18
CA SER A 21 0.96 -12.37 -2.05
C SER A 21 -0.32 -11.56 -1.97
N VAL A 22 -1.34 -12.16 -1.36
CA VAL A 22 -2.52 -11.47 -0.85
C VAL A 22 -2.34 -11.26 0.65
N LYS A 23 -2.51 -10.02 1.11
CA LYS A 23 -2.42 -9.66 2.52
C LYS A 23 -3.77 -9.15 3.00
N LEU A 24 -4.23 -9.63 4.15
CA LEU A 24 -5.52 -9.27 4.73
C LEU A 24 -5.32 -8.73 6.14
N ILE A 25 -5.97 -7.59 6.42
CA ILE A 25 -6.07 -6.99 7.74
C ILE A 25 -7.54 -6.68 8.05
N GLU A 26 -7.99 -7.01 9.26
CA GLU A 26 -9.27 -6.57 9.83
C GLU A 26 -8.97 -5.70 11.06
N LEU A 27 -9.41 -4.44 11.03
CA LEU A 27 -9.28 -3.53 12.15
C LEU A 27 -10.65 -3.27 12.81
N SER A 28 -10.62 -3.02 14.11
CA SER A 28 -11.73 -2.39 14.84
C SER A 28 -11.21 -1.15 15.58
N ARG A 29 -12.12 -0.26 15.99
CA ARG A 29 -11.79 0.95 16.76
C ARG A 29 -12.70 1.07 17.97
N ALA A 30 -12.11 1.19 19.15
CA ALA A 30 -12.84 1.39 20.40
C ALA A 30 -12.07 2.34 21.32
N GLY A 31 -12.76 3.35 21.87
CA GLY A 31 -12.12 4.32 22.77
C GLY A 31 -10.96 5.08 22.13
N GLY A 32 -11.06 5.41 20.84
CA GLY A 32 -10.02 6.11 20.08
C GLY A 32 -8.84 5.25 19.63
N ARG A 33 -8.67 4.03 20.16
CA ARG A 33 -7.58 3.12 19.79
C ARG A 33 -8.02 2.08 18.77
N TYR A 34 -7.11 1.77 17.84
CA TYR A 34 -7.29 0.67 16.91
C TYR A 34 -6.94 -0.69 17.55
N ARG A 35 -7.57 -1.73 17.03
CA ARG A 35 -7.31 -3.12 17.38
C ARG A 35 -7.21 -3.96 16.12
N VAL A 36 -6.17 -4.78 16.03
CA VAL A 36 -6.04 -5.80 14.98
C VAL A 36 -6.91 -6.99 15.36
N GLU A 37 -8.02 -7.18 14.66
CA GLU A 37 -8.94 -8.28 14.90
C GLU A 37 -8.49 -9.55 14.22
N ALA A 38 -8.04 -9.45 12.97
CA ALA A 38 -7.53 -10.56 12.20
C ALA A 38 -6.45 -10.08 11.23
N TYR A 39 -5.48 -10.94 10.95
CA TYR A 39 -4.59 -10.77 9.83
C TYR A 39 -4.18 -12.12 9.26
N ALA A 40 -3.86 -12.14 7.97
CA ALA A 40 -3.15 -13.25 7.35
C ALA A 40 -2.47 -12.79 6.07
N VAL A 41 -1.45 -13.54 5.68
CA VAL A 41 -0.75 -13.40 4.40
C VAL A 41 -0.78 -14.75 3.70
N GLU A 42 -1.14 -14.75 2.42
CA GLU A 42 -1.18 -15.93 1.58
C GLU A 42 -0.34 -15.68 0.31
N PRO A 43 0.62 -16.56 -0.02
CA PRO A 43 1.39 -16.43 -1.26
C PRO A 43 0.50 -16.62 -2.48
N LEU A 44 0.82 -15.90 -3.55
CA LEU A 44 0.19 -16.06 -4.85
C LEU A 44 0.96 -17.07 -5.71
N PRO A 45 0.28 -17.79 -6.61
CA PRO A 45 0.95 -18.55 -7.66
C PRO A 45 1.86 -17.63 -8.49
N ALA A 46 2.94 -18.20 -9.01
CA ALA A 46 3.83 -17.48 -9.92
C ALA A 46 3.04 -16.92 -11.10
N ASN A 47 3.31 -15.66 -11.45
CA ASN A 47 2.69 -14.93 -12.56
C ASN A 47 1.17 -14.68 -12.42
N ALA A 48 0.55 -14.98 -11.26
CA ALA A 48 -0.88 -14.66 -11.06
C ALA A 48 -1.15 -13.14 -11.06
N VAL A 49 -0.16 -12.37 -10.58
CA VAL A 49 -0.18 -10.91 -10.62
C VAL A 49 1.15 -10.42 -11.17
N VAL A 50 1.12 -9.66 -12.26
CA VAL A 50 2.29 -9.11 -12.95
C VAL A 50 2.14 -7.60 -12.99
N GLU A 51 3.14 -6.88 -12.45
CA GLU A 51 3.15 -5.40 -12.44
C GLU A 51 1.83 -4.79 -11.93
N LYS A 52 1.30 -5.37 -10.84
CA LYS A 52 0.03 -4.97 -10.18
C LYS A 52 -1.25 -5.20 -11.00
N ASN A 53 -1.15 -5.90 -12.14
CA ASN A 53 -2.30 -6.39 -12.91
C ASN A 53 -2.56 -7.86 -12.57
N ILE A 54 -3.83 -8.21 -12.35
CA ILE A 54 -4.26 -9.59 -12.14
C ILE A 54 -4.27 -10.28 -13.50
N ALA A 55 -3.36 -11.23 -13.70
CA ALA A 55 -3.21 -11.97 -14.96
C ALA A 55 -3.89 -13.35 -14.91
N GLU A 56 -4.03 -13.93 -13.72
CA GLU A 56 -4.71 -15.21 -13.52
C GLU A 56 -5.74 -15.06 -12.40
N LEU A 57 -7.00 -14.87 -12.81
CA LEU A 57 -8.09 -14.47 -11.94
C LEU A 57 -8.43 -15.55 -10.91
N GLU A 58 -8.49 -16.80 -11.35
CA GLU A 58 -8.91 -17.93 -10.52
C GLU A 58 -7.94 -18.20 -9.37
N GLY A 59 -6.63 -18.24 -9.61
CA GLY A 59 -5.64 -18.45 -8.56
C GLY A 59 -5.52 -17.27 -7.59
N VAL A 60 -5.76 -16.03 -8.02
CA VAL A 60 -5.94 -14.90 -7.09
C VAL A 60 -7.19 -15.11 -6.22
N GLY A 61 -8.33 -15.46 -6.82
CA GLY A 61 -9.56 -15.75 -6.08
C GLY A 61 -9.39 -16.89 -5.05
N LEU A 62 -8.71 -17.97 -5.43
CA LEU A 62 -8.38 -19.08 -4.54
C LEU A 62 -7.45 -18.66 -3.40
N ALA A 63 -6.44 -17.80 -3.66
CA ALA A 63 -5.58 -17.27 -2.62
C ALA A 63 -6.34 -16.36 -1.64
N ILE A 64 -7.27 -15.54 -2.13
CA ILE A 64 -8.17 -14.75 -1.28
C ILE A 64 -9.05 -15.69 -0.41
N GLY A 65 -9.58 -16.78 -0.98
CA GLY A 65 -10.29 -17.79 -0.21
C GLY A 65 -9.45 -18.39 0.92
N ARG A 66 -8.20 -18.76 0.64
CA ARG A 66 -7.27 -19.30 1.65
C ARG A 66 -6.89 -18.27 2.71
N VAL A 67 -6.65 -17.01 2.35
CA VAL A 67 -6.28 -15.96 3.32
C VAL A 67 -7.41 -15.67 4.30
N LEU A 68 -8.67 -15.71 3.86
CA LEU A 68 -9.85 -15.57 4.73
C LEU A 68 -9.94 -16.68 5.78
N VAL A 69 -9.71 -17.93 5.36
CA VAL A 69 -9.71 -19.10 6.27
C VAL A 69 -8.57 -18.98 7.27
N LYS A 70 -7.36 -18.62 6.81
CA LYS A 70 -6.17 -18.43 7.66
C LYS A 70 -6.36 -17.31 8.69
N ALA A 71 -6.97 -16.20 8.29
CA ALA A 71 -7.30 -15.06 9.17
C ALA A 71 -8.43 -15.38 10.16
N ARG A 72 -9.25 -16.42 9.89
CA ARG A 72 -10.42 -16.79 10.69
C ARG A 72 -11.37 -15.60 10.89
N THR A 73 -11.68 -14.89 9.81
CA THR A 73 -12.60 -13.75 9.80
C THR A 73 -13.96 -14.11 9.20
N SER A 74 -15.02 -13.54 9.77
CA SER A 74 -16.39 -13.64 9.26
C SER A 74 -16.78 -12.48 8.35
N ALA A 75 -15.95 -11.44 8.23
CA ALA A 75 -16.25 -10.29 7.38
C ALA A 75 -16.20 -10.70 5.90
N ARG A 76 -17.09 -10.11 5.10
CA ARG A 76 -17.26 -10.40 3.66
C ARG A 76 -17.37 -9.12 2.82
N SER A 77 -16.96 -7.99 3.39
CA SER A 77 -16.87 -6.71 2.70
C SER A 77 -15.44 -6.22 2.81
N ALA A 78 -14.87 -5.74 1.71
CA ALA A 78 -13.47 -5.36 1.65
C ALA A 78 -13.25 -4.02 0.96
N ALA A 79 -12.18 -3.35 1.36
CA ALA A 79 -11.49 -2.33 0.61
C ALA A 79 -10.26 -2.96 -0.08
N VAL A 80 -10.11 -2.71 -1.37
CA VAL A 80 -8.95 -3.08 -2.19
C VAL A 80 -8.36 -1.83 -2.83
N ALA A 81 -7.15 -1.91 -3.38
CA ALA A 81 -6.51 -0.80 -4.08
C ALA A 81 -6.15 -1.13 -5.53
N VAL A 82 -6.18 -0.10 -6.39
CA VAL A 82 -5.45 -0.06 -7.66
C VAL A 82 -4.13 0.69 -7.48
N SER A 83 -3.16 0.40 -8.35
CA SER A 83 -1.86 1.08 -8.35
C SER A 83 -2.02 2.58 -8.58
N GLY A 84 -1.22 3.40 -7.90
CA GLY A 84 -1.13 4.83 -8.21
C GLY A 84 -0.73 5.10 -9.67
N SER A 85 0.14 4.26 -10.26
CA SER A 85 0.52 4.36 -11.69
C SER A 85 -0.61 4.00 -12.67
N ALA A 86 -1.68 3.37 -12.20
CA ALA A 86 -2.87 3.07 -12.99
C ALA A 86 -3.96 4.14 -12.87
N VAL A 87 -3.75 5.14 -12.02
CA VAL A 87 -4.71 6.20 -11.71
C VAL A 87 -4.19 7.54 -12.20
N ILE A 88 -5.05 8.28 -12.88
CA ILE A 88 -4.85 9.68 -13.22
C ILE A 88 -5.57 10.50 -12.15
N ALA A 89 -4.80 11.24 -11.34
CA ALA A 89 -5.34 12.17 -10.35
C ALA A 89 -5.10 13.60 -10.81
N LYS A 90 -6.17 14.40 -10.92
CA LYS A 90 -6.07 15.79 -11.39
C LYS A 90 -7.10 16.68 -10.71
N THR A 91 -6.67 17.82 -10.20
CA THR A 91 -7.59 18.88 -9.75
C THR A 91 -8.02 19.74 -10.93
N ILE A 92 -9.34 19.88 -11.13
CA ILE A 92 -9.95 20.76 -12.13
C ILE A 92 -10.83 21.80 -11.45
N GLU A 93 -11.16 22.89 -12.16
CA GLU A 93 -12.11 23.89 -11.67
C GLU A 93 -13.45 23.71 -12.38
N MET A 94 -14.54 23.67 -11.61
CA MET A 94 -15.91 23.58 -12.11
C MET A 94 -16.75 24.72 -11.53
N ASP A 95 -17.90 24.99 -12.14
CA ASP A 95 -18.80 26.05 -11.66
C ASP A 95 -19.37 25.67 -10.28
N ALA A 96 -19.44 26.65 -9.38
CA ALA A 96 -19.96 26.44 -8.03
C ALA A 96 -21.49 26.31 -8.04
N GLY A 97 -22.03 25.58 -7.05
CA GLY A 97 -23.48 25.45 -6.84
C GLY A 97 -24.16 24.33 -7.64
N LEU A 98 -23.38 23.55 -8.40
CA LEU A 98 -23.84 22.30 -9.01
C LEU A 98 -24.07 21.23 -7.95
N THR A 99 -25.08 20.39 -8.17
CA THR A 99 -25.31 19.16 -7.41
C THR A 99 -24.32 18.06 -7.83
N ASP A 100 -24.16 17.02 -7.00
CA ASP A 100 -23.27 15.89 -7.32
C ASP A 100 -23.63 15.22 -8.66
N ASP A 101 -24.92 15.05 -8.95
CA ASP A 101 -25.40 14.49 -10.22
C ASP A 101 -25.07 15.40 -11.42
N GLU A 102 -25.16 16.73 -11.25
CA GLU A 102 -24.80 17.70 -12.29
C GLU A 102 -23.29 17.72 -12.53
N LEU A 103 -22.50 17.69 -11.46
CA LEU A 103 -21.04 17.55 -11.53
C LEU A 103 -20.64 16.26 -12.24
N GLU A 104 -21.24 15.12 -11.89
CA GLU A 104 -20.94 13.84 -12.52
C GLU A 104 -21.21 13.88 -14.03
N ASN A 105 -22.37 14.42 -14.42
CA ASN A 105 -22.72 14.55 -15.84
C ASN A 105 -21.76 15.48 -16.59
N GLN A 106 -21.40 16.62 -15.99
CA GLN A 106 -20.47 17.55 -16.61
C GLN A 106 -19.05 16.97 -16.69
N ILE A 107 -18.58 16.28 -15.65
CA ILE A 107 -17.31 15.55 -15.65
C ILE A 107 -17.30 14.54 -16.79
N LYS A 108 -18.36 13.76 -16.98
CA LYS A 108 -18.44 12.79 -18.10
C LYS A 108 -18.35 13.46 -19.47
N LEU A 109 -18.89 14.66 -19.64
CA LEU A 109 -18.80 15.41 -20.90
C LEU A 109 -17.41 16.01 -21.13
N GLU A 110 -16.72 16.42 -20.07
CA GLU A 110 -15.40 17.06 -20.15
C GLU A 110 -14.23 16.07 -20.00
N ALA A 111 -14.49 14.86 -19.51
CA ALA A 111 -13.48 13.86 -19.18
C ALA A 111 -12.59 13.48 -20.37
N ASP A 112 -13.10 13.53 -21.61
CA ASP A 112 -12.33 13.32 -22.85
C ASP A 112 -11.13 14.30 -22.97
N GLN A 113 -11.21 15.48 -22.36
CA GLN A 113 -10.13 16.47 -22.38
C GLN A 113 -8.99 16.14 -21.41
N TYR A 114 -9.26 15.27 -20.43
CA TYR A 114 -8.36 14.99 -19.32
C TYR A 114 -7.88 13.53 -19.29
N ILE A 115 -8.63 12.62 -19.89
CA ILE A 115 -8.42 11.19 -19.81
C ILE A 115 -8.03 10.65 -21.20
N PRO A 116 -6.87 9.98 -21.35
CA PRO A 116 -6.37 9.51 -22.64
C PRO A 116 -7.05 8.23 -23.13
N TYR A 117 -8.19 7.84 -22.54
CA TYR A 117 -8.90 6.59 -22.78
C TYR A 117 -10.36 6.87 -23.14
N PRO A 118 -11.01 5.99 -23.92
CA PRO A 118 -12.45 6.07 -24.16
C PRO A 118 -13.25 6.04 -22.85
N LEU A 119 -14.27 6.90 -22.71
CA LEU A 119 -15.05 7.02 -21.47
C LEU A 119 -15.76 5.72 -21.05
N ASP A 120 -16.10 4.85 -22.00
CA ASP A 120 -16.70 3.54 -21.75
C ASP A 120 -15.72 2.53 -21.12
N GLU A 121 -14.42 2.77 -21.23
CA GLU A 121 -13.35 1.95 -20.62
C GLU A 121 -12.83 2.53 -19.31
N VAL A 122 -13.41 3.62 -18.78
CA VAL A 122 -12.86 4.36 -17.64
C VAL A 122 -13.82 4.30 -16.44
N ALA A 123 -13.25 4.03 -15.28
CA ALA A 123 -13.88 4.30 -13.99
C ALA A 123 -13.40 5.67 -13.49
N ILE A 124 -14.33 6.59 -13.24
CA ILE A 124 -14.06 7.95 -12.78
C ILE A 124 -14.74 8.13 -11.43
N ASP A 125 -14.02 8.72 -10.49
CA ASP A 125 -14.53 9.21 -9.21
C ASP A 125 -14.07 10.65 -8.99
N PHE A 126 -14.79 11.41 -8.16
CA PHE A 126 -14.48 12.80 -7.90
C PHE A 126 -14.82 13.24 -6.48
N GLU A 127 -14.08 14.23 -5.99
CA GLU A 127 -14.35 14.86 -4.69
C GLU A 127 -14.16 16.38 -4.78
N VAL A 128 -15.19 17.13 -4.37
CA VAL A 128 -15.12 18.59 -4.27
C VAL A 128 -14.21 18.99 -3.11
N GLN A 129 -13.13 19.72 -3.40
CA GLN A 129 -12.14 20.15 -2.41
C GLN A 129 -12.52 21.47 -1.73
N GLY A 130 -13.31 22.30 -2.41
CA GLY A 130 -13.78 23.59 -1.90
C GLY A 130 -13.75 24.69 -2.95
N PRO A 131 -13.99 25.96 -2.57
CA PRO A 131 -13.95 27.10 -3.50
C PRO A 131 -12.57 27.27 -4.15
N SER A 132 -12.53 27.63 -5.43
CA SER A 132 -11.28 27.91 -6.12
C SER A 132 -10.60 29.14 -5.52
N PRO A 133 -9.28 29.09 -5.25
CA PRO A 133 -8.51 30.27 -4.83
C PRO A 133 -8.48 31.38 -5.90
N ARG A 134 -8.72 31.02 -7.17
CA ARG A 134 -8.65 31.93 -8.32
C ARG A 134 -9.99 32.56 -8.64
N ASN A 135 -11.10 31.87 -8.37
CA ASN A 135 -12.45 32.36 -8.65
C ASN A 135 -13.44 31.81 -7.62
N ALA A 136 -14.08 32.71 -6.85
CA ALA A 136 -15.07 32.36 -5.84
C ALA A 136 -16.39 31.79 -6.42
N GLU A 137 -16.65 31.98 -7.72
CA GLU A 137 -17.78 31.37 -8.44
C GLU A 137 -17.49 29.94 -8.92
N ARG A 138 -16.30 29.40 -8.58
CA ARG A 138 -15.87 28.05 -8.95
C ARG A 138 -15.45 27.24 -7.75
N VAL A 139 -15.44 25.93 -7.92
CA VAL A 139 -14.92 24.96 -6.96
C VAL A 139 -13.78 24.15 -7.58
N GLU A 140 -12.80 23.78 -6.78
CA GLU A 140 -11.80 22.78 -7.13
C GLU A 140 -12.37 21.39 -6.90
N VAL A 141 -12.24 20.52 -7.90
CA VAL A 141 -12.68 19.12 -7.89
C VAL A 141 -11.48 18.23 -8.18
N LEU A 142 -11.18 17.31 -7.26
CA LEU A 142 -10.18 16.27 -7.46
C LEU A 142 -10.82 15.13 -8.25
N LEU A 143 -10.37 14.92 -9.49
CA LEU A 143 -10.72 13.77 -10.30
C LEU A 143 -9.71 12.64 -10.08
N ALA A 144 -10.21 11.42 -9.91
CA ALA A 144 -9.44 10.19 -9.96
C ALA A 144 -10.04 9.26 -11.02
N ALA A 145 -9.23 8.86 -12.01
CA ALA A 145 -9.68 8.00 -13.09
C ALA A 145 -8.72 6.84 -13.35
N CYS A 146 -9.25 5.66 -13.66
CA CYS A 146 -8.45 4.51 -14.08
C CYS A 146 -9.20 3.66 -15.11
N ARG A 147 -8.49 2.72 -15.76
CA ARG A 147 -9.14 1.75 -16.64
C ARG A 147 -10.11 0.88 -15.83
N LYS A 148 -11.36 0.78 -16.28
CA LYS A 148 -12.44 0.03 -15.64
C LYS A 148 -12.07 -1.43 -15.39
N GLU A 149 -11.31 -2.03 -16.31
CA GLU A 149 -10.74 -3.37 -16.20
C GLU A 149 -9.98 -3.58 -14.88
N ASN A 150 -9.22 -2.58 -14.40
CA ASN A 150 -8.45 -2.67 -13.16
C ASN A 150 -9.34 -2.82 -11.92
N VAL A 151 -10.55 -2.24 -11.98
CA VAL A 151 -11.57 -2.32 -10.93
C VAL A 151 -12.28 -3.68 -11.04
N GLU A 152 -12.84 -3.98 -12.21
CA GLU A 152 -13.69 -5.16 -12.44
C GLU A 152 -12.95 -6.47 -12.15
N VAL A 153 -11.66 -6.59 -12.53
CA VAL A 153 -10.89 -7.81 -12.27
C VAL A 153 -10.67 -8.07 -10.77
N ARG A 154 -10.53 -7.01 -9.96
CA ARG A 154 -10.39 -7.11 -8.49
C ARG A 154 -11.72 -7.47 -7.85
N GLU A 155 -12.83 -6.88 -8.33
CA GLU A 155 -14.18 -7.23 -7.88
C GLU A 155 -14.50 -8.70 -8.17
N ALA A 156 -14.19 -9.16 -9.39
CA ALA A 156 -14.36 -10.55 -9.78
C ALA A 156 -13.52 -11.51 -8.91
N ALA A 157 -12.24 -11.16 -8.65
CA ALA A 157 -11.36 -11.98 -7.81
C ALA A 157 -11.90 -12.12 -6.38
N LEU A 158 -12.42 -11.03 -5.80
CA LEU A 158 -13.06 -11.05 -4.49
C LEU A 158 -14.36 -11.88 -4.51
N ALA A 159 -15.16 -11.74 -5.56
CA ALA A 159 -16.43 -12.45 -5.71
C ALA A 159 -16.23 -13.98 -5.74
N LEU A 160 -15.16 -14.48 -6.38
CA LEU A 160 -14.78 -15.91 -6.35
C LEU A 160 -14.54 -16.44 -4.92
N ALA A 161 -14.11 -15.58 -4.00
CA ALA A 161 -13.92 -15.90 -2.58
C ALA A 161 -15.14 -15.57 -1.71
N GLY A 162 -16.26 -15.14 -2.31
CA GLY A 162 -17.48 -14.73 -1.59
C GLY A 162 -17.33 -13.40 -0.84
N VAL A 163 -16.43 -12.52 -1.28
CA VAL A 163 -16.22 -11.18 -0.71
C VAL A 163 -16.72 -10.11 -1.69
N SER A 164 -17.37 -9.08 -1.17
CA SER A 164 -17.80 -7.91 -1.96
C SER A 164 -16.81 -6.77 -1.76
N ALA A 165 -16.27 -6.23 -2.86
CA ALA A 165 -15.61 -4.93 -2.85
C ALA A 165 -16.65 -3.86 -2.46
N LYS A 166 -16.37 -3.10 -1.41
CA LYS A 166 -17.15 -1.92 -1.03
C LYS A 166 -16.43 -0.62 -1.34
N VAL A 167 -15.10 -0.70 -1.44
CA VAL A 167 -14.23 0.40 -1.82
C VAL A 167 -13.15 -0.17 -2.75
N VAL A 168 -12.95 0.48 -3.89
CA VAL A 168 -11.75 0.33 -4.71
C VAL A 168 -11.00 1.65 -4.63
N ASP A 169 -9.91 1.63 -3.88
CA ASP A 169 -9.13 2.79 -3.48
C ASP A 169 -7.84 2.90 -4.30
N VAL A 170 -7.02 3.90 -4.02
CA VAL A 170 -5.67 4.08 -4.58
C VAL A 170 -4.64 3.75 -3.51
N GLU A 171 -3.60 2.99 -3.87
CA GLU A 171 -2.54 2.59 -2.94
C GLU A 171 -1.89 3.80 -2.23
N ALA A 172 -1.73 4.93 -2.91
CA ALA A 172 -1.15 6.14 -2.34
C ALA A 172 -1.97 6.68 -1.15
N TYR A 173 -3.30 6.71 -1.27
CA TYR A 173 -4.17 7.20 -0.19
C TYR A 173 -4.27 6.19 0.97
N ALA A 174 -4.20 4.89 0.66
CA ALA A 174 -4.04 3.88 1.70
C ALA A 174 -2.73 4.09 2.47
N LEU A 175 -1.63 4.37 1.78
CA LEU A 175 -0.36 4.67 2.42
C LEU A 175 -0.44 5.92 3.31
N GLU A 176 -1.07 7.00 2.85
CA GLU A 176 -1.28 8.23 3.64
C GLU A 176 -2.02 7.95 4.95
N ARG A 177 -3.13 7.18 4.89
CA ARG A 177 -3.88 6.80 6.10
C ARG A 177 -3.03 5.98 7.06
N ALA A 178 -2.30 4.98 6.56
CA ALA A 178 -1.43 4.16 7.41
C ALA A 178 -0.25 4.96 7.99
N TYR A 179 0.28 5.94 7.24
CA TYR A 179 1.37 6.81 7.67
C TYR A 179 0.99 7.64 8.91
N GLN A 180 -0.26 8.09 9.04
CA GLN A 180 -0.73 8.82 10.23
C GLN A 180 -0.55 8.03 11.55
N LEU A 181 -0.50 6.70 11.48
CA LEU A 181 -0.29 5.83 12.64
C LEU A 181 1.18 5.80 13.11
N LEU A 182 2.09 6.40 12.36
CA LEU A 182 3.53 6.36 12.62
C LEU A 182 4.06 7.58 13.36
N ALA A 183 3.19 8.50 13.79
CA ALA A 183 3.59 9.71 14.50
C ALA A 183 4.52 9.43 15.68
N ASN A 184 4.23 8.42 16.51
CA ASN A 184 5.08 8.06 17.64
C ASN A 184 6.46 7.51 17.24
N GLN A 185 6.57 6.85 16.08
CA GLN A 185 7.85 6.39 15.53
C GLN A 185 8.69 7.53 14.96
N LEU A 186 8.04 8.65 14.62
CA LEU A 186 8.64 9.82 13.98
C LEU A 186 8.76 11.03 14.93
N GLY A 187 8.73 10.80 16.25
CA GLY A 187 8.94 11.86 17.25
C GLY A 187 7.70 12.64 17.69
N GLY A 188 6.50 12.22 17.28
CA GLY A 188 5.22 12.60 17.89
C GLY A 188 4.24 13.36 16.99
N HIS A 189 4.71 14.10 15.99
CA HIS A 189 3.85 14.81 15.03
C HIS A 189 4.31 14.52 13.61
N VAL A 190 3.39 14.08 12.75
CA VAL A 190 3.64 13.88 11.31
C VAL A 190 3.30 15.11 10.48
N ASP A 191 2.52 16.01 11.05
CA ASP A 191 2.19 17.31 10.50
C ASP A 191 3.47 18.16 10.60
N ASP A 192 3.90 18.79 9.51
CA ASP A 192 5.18 19.50 9.33
C ASP A 192 6.41 18.64 8.95
N LEU A 193 6.29 17.32 8.82
CA LEU A 193 7.39 16.47 8.34
C LEU A 193 7.34 16.23 6.83
N THR A 194 8.52 16.16 6.23
CA THR A 194 8.76 15.63 4.88
C THR A 194 9.41 14.26 4.99
N VAL A 195 8.65 13.20 4.72
CA VAL A 195 9.08 11.81 4.92
C VAL A 195 9.10 11.06 3.59
N ALA A 196 10.24 10.44 3.28
CA ALA A 196 10.37 9.53 2.16
C ALA A 196 10.01 8.11 2.59
N VAL A 197 8.86 7.61 2.17
CA VAL A 197 8.46 6.22 2.35
C VAL A 197 8.99 5.38 1.20
N VAL A 198 9.80 4.38 1.52
CA VAL A 198 10.40 3.45 0.57
C VAL A 198 9.79 2.07 0.78
N ASP A 199 8.79 1.72 -0.02
CA ASP A 199 8.19 0.38 -0.03
C ASP A 199 9.01 -0.55 -0.93
N ILE A 200 9.75 -1.48 -0.34
CA ILE A 200 10.59 -2.45 -1.03
C ILE A 200 9.85 -3.80 -1.10
N GLY A 201 9.08 -3.97 -2.16
CA GLY A 201 8.37 -5.19 -2.49
C GLY A 201 9.28 -6.31 -3.00
N ALA A 202 8.66 -7.35 -3.59
CA ALA A 202 9.41 -8.44 -4.20
C ALA A 202 9.97 -8.06 -5.58
N THR A 203 9.15 -7.48 -6.44
CA THR A 203 9.52 -7.15 -7.84
C THR A 203 9.63 -5.65 -8.09
N MET A 204 9.07 -4.84 -7.20
CA MET A 204 8.94 -3.41 -7.37
C MET A 204 9.29 -2.69 -6.08
N THR A 205 9.92 -1.54 -6.22
CA THR A 205 10.19 -0.59 -5.15
C THR A 205 9.50 0.71 -5.48
N THR A 206 8.74 1.24 -4.52
CA THR A 206 8.03 2.51 -4.65
C THR A 206 8.59 3.51 -3.65
N LEU A 207 9.04 4.66 -4.16
CA LEU A 207 9.31 5.84 -3.35
C LEU A 207 8.07 6.71 -3.36
N SER A 208 7.50 6.97 -2.18
CA SER A 208 6.46 7.98 -1.97
C SER A 208 6.99 9.03 -1.00
N VAL A 209 7.06 10.29 -1.39
CA VAL A 209 7.41 11.38 -0.48
C VAL A 209 6.14 12.04 0.00
N LEU A 210 5.96 12.06 1.32
CA LEU A 210 4.85 12.70 1.99
C LEU A 210 5.34 14.00 2.64
N HIS A 211 4.62 15.09 2.43
CA HIS A 211 4.82 16.35 3.13
C HIS A 211 3.49 16.73 3.79
N ASN A 212 3.50 16.99 5.10
CA ASN A 212 2.29 17.27 5.89
C ASN A 212 1.22 16.17 5.72
N GLY A 213 1.67 14.91 5.70
CA GLY A 213 0.80 13.75 5.53
C GLY A 213 0.21 13.54 4.12
N LYS A 214 0.56 14.38 3.15
CA LYS A 214 0.08 14.29 1.76
C LYS A 214 1.19 13.86 0.81
N THR A 215 0.88 12.97 -0.12
CA THR A 215 1.84 12.51 -1.13
C THR A 215 2.12 13.62 -2.13
N ILE A 216 3.38 14.04 -2.24
CA ILE A 216 3.84 15.08 -3.18
C ILE A 216 4.72 14.54 -4.31
N TYR A 217 5.18 13.29 -4.18
CA TYR A 217 6.00 12.63 -5.18
C TYR A 217 5.85 11.12 -5.08
N THR A 218 5.71 10.46 -6.22
CA THR A 218 5.70 8.99 -6.30
C THR A 218 6.56 8.53 -7.47
N ARG A 219 7.38 7.51 -7.25
CA ARG A 219 8.15 6.87 -8.31
C ARG A 219 8.32 5.38 -8.06
N GLU A 220 8.08 4.60 -9.10
CA GLU A 220 8.23 3.14 -9.10
C GLU A 220 9.48 2.73 -9.88
N GLN A 221 10.12 1.65 -9.44
CA GLN A 221 11.24 1.02 -10.14
C GLN A 221 11.17 -0.50 -10.03
N LEU A 222 11.52 -1.20 -11.12
CA LEU A 222 11.59 -2.66 -11.21
C LEU A 222 12.83 -3.21 -10.47
N PHE A 223 12.79 -3.09 -9.14
CA PHE A 223 13.81 -3.56 -8.22
C PHE A 223 13.12 -4.08 -6.96
N GLY A 224 13.61 -5.16 -6.36
CA GLY A 224 13.03 -5.65 -5.12
C GLY A 224 13.64 -6.95 -4.61
N GLY A 225 13.03 -7.48 -3.55
CA GLY A 225 13.51 -8.64 -2.82
C GLY A 225 13.58 -9.96 -3.59
N ARG A 226 12.98 -10.06 -4.79
CA ARG A 226 13.05 -11.24 -5.67
C ARG A 226 14.47 -11.45 -6.17
N GLN A 227 15.23 -10.39 -6.45
CA GLN A 227 16.64 -10.50 -6.85
C GLN A 227 17.46 -11.25 -5.79
N LEU A 228 17.24 -10.95 -4.51
CA LEU A 228 17.87 -11.67 -3.41
C LEU A 228 17.44 -13.15 -3.37
N THR A 229 16.16 -13.43 -3.56
CA THR A 229 15.65 -14.81 -3.59
C THR A 229 16.29 -15.60 -4.74
N GLU A 230 16.34 -15.03 -5.95
CA GLU A 230 16.93 -15.66 -7.14
C GLU A 230 18.44 -15.93 -6.96
N GLU A 231 19.17 -15.04 -6.29
CA GLU A 231 20.58 -15.24 -5.96
C GLU A 231 20.78 -16.42 -5.01
N ILE A 232 19.93 -16.52 -3.97
CA ILE A 232 19.95 -17.65 -3.02
C ILE A 232 19.67 -18.97 -3.77
N GLN A 233 18.69 -18.99 -4.68
CA GLN A 233 18.39 -20.17 -5.49
C GLN A 233 19.59 -20.58 -6.35
N ARG A 234 20.17 -19.63 -7.09
CA ARG A 234 21.27 -19.91 -8.02
C ARG A 234 22.51 -20.43 -7.30
N ARG A 235 22.84 -19.84 -6.15
CA ARG A 235 24.06 -20.16 -5.40
C ARG A 235 23.95 -21.46 -4.61
N TYR A 236 22.79 -21.73 -4.01
CA TYR A 236 22.62 -22.86 -3.09
C TYR A 236 21.74 -23.99 -3.65
N GLY A 237 21.26 -23.87 -4.88
CA GLY A 237 20.46 -24.91 -5.55
C GLY A 237 19.08 -25.12 -4.93
N LEU A 238 18.51 -24.07 -4.31
CA LEU A 238 17.22 -24.13 -3.62
C LEU A 238 16.05 -23.81 -4.57
N SER A 239 14.88 -24.35 -4.26
CA SER A 239 13.61 -23.91 -4.86
C SER A 239 13.26 -22.47 -4.44
N VAL A 240 12.27 -21.86 -5.11
CA VAL A 240 11.82 -20.49 -4.78
C VAL A 240 11.28 -20.44 -3.36
N GLU A 241 10.51 -21.45 -2.97
CA GLU A 241 9.91 -21.61 -1.65
C GLU A 241 10.99 -21.76 -0.57
N GLU A 242 11.97 -22.65 -0.78
CA GLU A 242 13.08 -22.86 0.14
C GLU A 242 13.94 -21.61 0.28
N ALA A 243 14.28 -20.95 -0.83
CA ALA A 243 15.06 -19.71 -0.81
C ALA A 243 14.33 -18.57 -0.09
N GLY A 244 13.02 -18.44 -0.31
CA GLY A 244 12.18 -17.45 0.38
C GLY A 244 12.08 -17.72 1.89
N LEU A 245 12.00 -18.99 2.29
CA LEU A 245 11.99 -19.39 3.70
C LEU A 245 13.35 -19.12 4.36
N ALA A 246 14.43 -19.54 3.71
CA ALA A 246 15.80 -19.34 4.18
C ALA A 246 16.18 -17.85 4.29
N LYS A 247 15.68 -17.01 3.36
CA LYS A 247 15.83 -15.54 3.43
C LYS A 247 15.24 -14.96 4.74
N LYS A 248 14.16 -15.54 5.27
CA LYS A 248 13.50 -15.08 6.50
C LYS A 248 14.05 -15.74 7.76
N GLN A 249 14.35 -17.04 7.70
CA GLN A 249 14.71 -17.85 8.86
C GLN A 249 16.22 -18.03 9.06
N GLY A 250 17.03 -17.78 8.03
CA GLY A 250 18.45 -18.10 8.00
C GLY A 250 18.70 -19.56 7.63
N GLY A 251 19.81 -20.13 8.13
CA GLY A 251 20.22 -21.50 7.84
C GLY A 251 20.98 -21.68 6.52
N LEU A 252 21.38 -20.58 5.88
CA LEU A 252 22.25 -20.59 4.70
C LEU A 252 23.73 -20.67 5.12
N PRO A 253 24.63 -21.17 4.24
CA PRO A 253 26.06 -21.26 4.51
C PRO A 253 26.71 -19.91 4.85
N ASP A 254 27.88 -19.94 5.49
CA ASP A 254 28.56 -18.76 6.03
C ASP A 254 28.88 -17.69 4.97
N ASP A 255 29.09 -18.10 3.71
CA ASP A 255 29.37 -17.21 2.59
C ASP A 255 28.16 -16.37 2.16
N TYR A 256 26.94 -16.69 2.61
CA TYR A 256 25.72 -15.96 2.30
C TYR A 256 25.80 -14.49 2.69
N GLN A 257 26.38 -14.20 3.86
CA GLN A 257 26.43 -12.83 4.37
C GLN A 257 27.29 -11.93 3.49
N SER A 258 28.49 -12.38 3.11
CA SER A 258 29.45 -11.59 2.34
C SER A 258 29.15 -11.59 0.84
N GLU A 259 28.78 -12.73 0.28
CA GLU A 259 28.68 -12.90 -1.17
C GLU A 259 27.29 -12.61 -1.75
N VAL A 260 26.24 -12.65 -0.92
CA VAL A 260 24.84 -12.53 -1.38
C VAL A 260 24.11 -11.39 -0.69
N LEU A 261 24.02 -11.41 0.65
CA LEU A 261 23.20 -10.46 1.38
C LEU A 261 23.80 -9.04 1.41
N THR A 262 25.11 -8.92 1.61
CA THR A 262 25.79 -7.61 1.64
C THR A 262 25.70 -6.89 0.29
N PRO A 263 26.04 -7.51 -0.86
CA PRO A 263 25.86 -6.90 -2.18
C PRO A 263 24.41 -6.47 -2.44
N PHE A 264 23.43 -7.29 -2.05
CA PHE A 264 22.02 -6.93 -2.18
C PHE A 264 21.65 -5.70 -1.33
N ARG A 265 22.09 -5.64 -0.07
CA ARG A 265 21.87 -4.47 0.79
C ARG A 265 22.50 -3.21 0.21
N GLU A 266 23.70 -3.30 -0.36
CA GLU A 266 24.35 -2.17 -1.06
C GLU A 266 23.57 -1.73 -2.30
N ALA A 267 23.04 -2.67 -3.08
CA ALA A 267 22.17 -2.36 -4.21
C ALA A 267 20.89 -1.64 -3.76
N VAL A 268 20.28 -2.05 -2.64
CA VAL A 268 19.13 -1.34 -2.06
C VAL A 268 19.51 0.10 -1.69
N VAL A 269 20.65 0.31 -1.02
CA VAL A 269 21.11 1.67 -0.66
C VAL A 269 21.29 2.54 -1.89
N GLN A 270 21.93 2.02 -2.94
CA GLN A 270 22.11 2.75 -4.20
C GLN A 270 20.76 3.11 -4.84
N GLN A 271 19.80 2.20 -4.77
CA GLN A 271 18.46 2.39 -5.30
C GLN A 271 17.69 3.49 -4.56
N VAL A 272 17.75 3.50 -3.23
CA VAL A 272 17.12 4.53 -2.39
C VAL A 272 17.77 5.88 -2.63
N ALA A 273 19.11 5.95 -2.61
CA ALA A 273 19.86 7.18 -2.86
C ALA A 273 19.53 7.79 -4.23
N ARG A 274 19.49 6.96 -5.28
CA ARG A 274 19.12 7.41 -6.62
C ARG A 274 17.68 7.93 -6.68
N SER A 275 16.75 7.26 -6.02
CA SER A 275 15.34 7.68 -6.02
C SER A 275 15.14 9.02 -5.31
N LEU A 276 15.85 9.25 -4.19
CA LEU A 276 15.86 10.54 -3.50
C LEU A 276 16.51 11.65 -4.35
N GLN A 277 17.63 11.37 -5.01
CA GLN A 277 18.25 12.34 -5.93
C GLN A 277 17.28 12.80 -7.03
N PHE A 278 16.49 11.87 -7.58
CA PHE A 278 15.48 12.22 -8.58
C PHE A 278 14.34 13.06 -8.01
N PHE A 279 13.92 12.80 -6.76
CA PHE A 279 12.95 13.66 -6.08
C PHE A 279 13.50 15.08 -5.90
N PHE A 280 14.71 15.21 -5.37
CA PHE A 280 15.34 16.52 -5.15
C PHE A 280 15.54 17.30 -6.45
N ALA A 281 15.91 16.62 -7.54
CA ALA A 281 16.07 17.24 -8.85
C ALA A 281 14.74 17.68 -9.50
N ALA A 282 13.61 17.05 -9.13
CA ALA A 282 12.30 17.33 -9.72
C ALA A 282 11.50 18.40 -8.95
N GLY A 283 11.88 18.70 -7.71
CA GLY A 283 11.11 19.55 -6.81
C GLY A 283 11.92 20.70 -6.21
N GLN A 284 11.32 21.35 -5.22
CA GLN A 284 11.92 22.43 -4.43
C GLN A 284 12.63 21.95 -3.15
N TYR A 285 12.53 20.65 -2.86
CA TYR A 285 13.07 20.03 -1.65
C TYR A 285 14.51 19.57 -1.90
N ASN A 286 15.40 19.82 -0.95
CA ASN A 286 16.81 19.41 -1.03
C ASN A 286 17.15 18.27 -0.06
N ASP A 287 16.27 17.99 0.88
CA ASP A 287 16.39 17.01 1.93
C ASP A 287 14.99 16.49 2.34
N VAL A 288 14.99 15.44 3.16
CA VAL A 288 13.82 14.88 3.83
C VAL A 288 14.19 14.61 5.29
N ASP A 289 13.23 14.77 6.19
CA ASP A 289 13.45 14.62 7.64
C ASP A 289 13.69 13.16 8.03
N TYR A 290 12.94 12.25 7.39
CA TYR A 290 13.00 10.82 7.64
C TYR A 290 12.91 9.98 6.37
N ILE A 291 13.53 8.81 6.42
CA ILE A 291 13.26 7.69 5.52
C ILE A 291 12.49 6.63 6.28
N LEU A 292 11.31 6.26 5.78
CA LEU A 292 10.52 5.18 6.34
C LEU A 292 10.58 3.96 5.42
N LEU A 293 11.10 2.84 5.91
CA LEU A 293 11.18 1.61 5.13
C LEU A 293 9.90 0.78 5.31
N ALA A 294 9.26 0.46 4.20
CA ALA A 294 8.08 -0.40 4.12
C ALA A 294 8.33 -1.58 3.17
N GLY A 295 7.37 -2.49 3.09
CA GLY A 295 7.47 -3.69 2.25
C GLY A 295 8.20 -4.84 2.94
N GLY A 296 8.01 -6.06 2.43
CA GLY A 296 8.55 -7.27 3.05
C GLY A 296 10.08 -7.35 3.03
N THR A 297 10.75 -6.62 2.14
CA THR A 297 12.22 -6.57 2.07
C THR A 297 12.81 -5.62 3.12
N ALA A 298 12.03 -4.67 3.65
CA ALA A 298 12.48 -3.79 4.72
C ALA A 298 12.82 -4.53 6.02
N SER A 299 12.23 -5.71 6.24
CA SER A 299 12.53 -6.57 7.40
C SER A 299 13.92 -7.23 7.36
N ILE A 300 14.75 -6.97 6.34
CA ILE A 300 16.15 -7.43 6.33
C ILE A 300 16.89 -6.78 7.49
N SER A 301 17.42 -7.60 8.40
CA SER A 301 18.17 -7.13 9.57
C SER A 301 19.27 -6.13 9.19
N GLY A 302 19.34 -4.99 9.88
CA GLY A 302 20.38 -3.97 9.69
C GLY A 302 20.31 -3.17 8.38
N LEU A 303 19.30 -3.39 7.52
CA LEU A 303 19.11 -2.61 6.30
C LEU A 303 18.80 -1.14 6.60
N ASP A 304 17.93 -0.91 7.59
CA ASP A 304 17.61 0.41 8.16
C ASP A 304 18.86 1.19 8.56
N ARG A 305 19.74 0.58 9.35
CA ARG A 305 20.97 1.21 9.83
C ARG A 305 21.95 1.48 8.70
N LEU A 306 22.06 0.56 7.74
CA LEU A 306 22.94 0.75 6.58
C LEU A 306 22.47 1.92 5.72
N ILE A 307 21.16 2.00 5.45
CA ILE A 307 20.56 3.11 4.70
C ILE A 307 20.80 4.42 5.44
N GLN A 308 20.50 4.49 6.74
CA GLN A 308 20.74 5.68 7.56
C GLN A 308 22.21 6.11 7.51
N GLN A 309 23.16 5.18 7.68
CA GLN A 309 24.58 5.50 7.69
C GLN A 309 25.07 6.02 6.34
N LYS A 310 24.59 5.45 5.23
CA LYS A 310 25.05 5.78 3.88
C LYS A 310 24.39 7.02 3.30
N ILE A 311 23.12 7.26 3.64
CA ILE A 311 22.35 8.41 3.15
C ILE A 311 22.49 9.61 4.08
N GLY A 312 22.69 9.39 5.38
CA GLY A 312 22.79 10.46 6.38
C GLY A 312 21.44 10.97 6.89
N THR A 313 20.33 10.34 6.52
CA THR A 313 18.98 10.68 6.97
C THR A 313 18.47 9.66 7.99
N PRO A 314 17.86 10.10 9.11
CA PRO A 314 17.18 9.20 10.05
C PRO A 314 16.27 8.21 9.33
N THR A 315 16.49 6.90 9.57
CA THR A 315 15.75 5.84 8.88
C THR A 315 15.03 4.96 9.90
N VAL A 316 13.74 4.72 9.66
CA VAL A 316 12.88 3.95 10.57
C VAL A 316 12.17 2.84 9.79
N LEU A 317 12.02 1.67 10.41
CA LEU A 317 11.23 0.57 9.86
C LEU A 317 9.76 0.79 10.18
N ALA A 318 8.88 0.78 9.17
CA ALA A 318 7.46 1.03 9.34
C ALA A 318 6.78 -0.05 10.18
N ASN A 319 6.07 0.37 11.23
CA ASN A 319 5.18 -0.51 11.98
C ASN A 319 3.85 0.19 12.30
N PRO A 320 2.82 0.06 11.45
CA PRO A 320 1.54 0.74 11.69
C PRO A 320 0.78 0.19 12.90
N PHE A 321 1.25 -0.91 13.51
CA PHE A 321 0.56 -1.60 14.61
C PHE A 321 1.14 -1.31 15.99
N ALA A 322 2.16 -0.44 16.09
CA ALA A 322 2.90 -0.20 17.34
C ALA A 322 2.00 0.19 18.53
N ASP A 323 0.99 1.03 18.29
CA ASP A 323 0.07 1.52 19.32
C ASP A 323 -1.28 0.78 19.33
N MET A 324 -1.41 -0.28 18.52
CA MET A 324 -2.65 -1.05 18.42
C MET A 324 -2.70 -2.17 19.44
N THR A 325 -3.91 -2.44 19.93
CA THR A 325 -4.15 -3.70 20.65
C THR A 325 -4.28 -4.85 19.64
N VAL A 326 -3.91 -6.06 20.06
CA VAL A 326 -3.93 -7.24 19.18
C VAL A 326 -4.87 -8.29 19.76
N SER A 327 -5.75 -8.83 18.93
CA SER A 327 -6.70 -9.86 19.34
C SER A 327 -5.98 -11.18 19.68
N ASN A 328 -6.47 -11.94 20.67
CA ASN A 328 -5.83 -13.18 21.12
C ASN A 328 -5.71 -14.27 20.03
N LYS A 329 -6.49 -14.18 18.95
CA LYS A 329 -6.39 -15.11 17.81
C LYS A 329 -5.28 -14.75 16.82
N VAL A 330 -4.67 -13.57 16.97
CA VAL A 330 -3.59 -13.06 16.13
C VAL A 330 -2.25 -13.38 16.77
N ASN A 331 -1.32 -13.94 16.00
CA ASN A 331 0.06 -14.14 16.46
C ASN A 331 0.82 -12.81 16.39
N ALA A 332 1.08 -12.20 17.56
CA ALA A 332 1.73 -10.89 17.65
C ALA A 332 3.16 -10.87 17.10
N ALA A 333 3.93 -11.96 17.28
CA ALA A 333 5.30 -12.05 16.78
C ALA A 333 5.35 -12.12 15.25
N ALA A 334 4.46 -12.91 14.66
CA ALA A 334 4.34 -13.01 13.21
C ALA A 334 3.79 -11.70 12.60
N LEU A 335 2.84 -11.03 13.27
CA LEU A 335 2.37 -9.69 12.87
C LEU A 335 3.52 -8.67 12.87
N ALA A 336 4.35 -8.67 13.91
CA ALA A 336 5.50 -7.77 14.00
C ALA A 336 6.52 -8.01 12.88
N GLY A 337 6.76 -9.27 12.51
CA GLY A 337 7.66 -9.62 11.40
C GLY A 337 7.16 -9.18 10.01
N ASP A 338 5.84 -9.21 9.82
CA ASP A 338 5.18 -8.80 8.57
C ASP A 338 4.76 -7.31 8.56
N ALA A 339 4.88 -6.60 9.69
CA ALA A 339 4.32 -5.26 9.88
C ALA A 339 4.70 -4.24 8.78
N PRO A 340 5.97 -4.14 8.32
CA PRO A 340 6.34 -3.20 7.28
C PRO A 340 5.66 -3.50 5.94
N ALA A 341 5.32 -4.77 5.69
CA ALA A 341 4.67 -5.21 4.46
C ALA A 341 3.15 -5.00 4.46
N LEU A 342 2.59 -4.51 5.57
CA LEU A 342 1.15 -4.38 5.77
C LEU A 342 0.67 -2.92 5.76
N MET A 343 1.52 -1.96 5.39
CA MET A 343 1.16 -0.54 5.30
C MET A 343 -0.09 -0.32 4.42
N ILE A 344 -0.10 -0.84 3.20
CA ILE A 344 -1.25 -0.70 2.28
C ILE A 344 -2.50 -1.40 2.81
N ALA A 345 -2.38 -2.66 3.25
CA ALA A 345 -3.50 -3.40 3.82
C ALA A 345 -4.10 -2.72 5.07
N CYS A 346 -3.26 -2.12 5.90
CA CYS A 346 -3.68 -1.34 7.06
C CYS A 346 -4.48 -0.11 6.63
N GLY A 347 -3.93 0.68 5.70
CA GLY A 347 -4.60 1.87 5.16
C GLY A 347 -5.93 1.58 4.47
N LEU A 348 -6.06 0.41 3.84
CA LEU A 348 -7.33 -0.07 3.28
C LEU A 348 -8.33 -0.44 4.38
N ALA A 349 -7.90 -1.17 5.42
CA ALA A 349 -8.78 -1.50 6.54
C ALA A 349 -9.27 -0.25 7.30
N MET A 350 -8.45 0.81 7.32
CA MET A 350 -8.80 2.10 7.92
C MET A 350 -9.97 2.81 7.24
N ARG A 351 -10.31 2.49 5.98
CA ARG A 351 -11.53 2.98 5.30
C ARG A 351 -12.82 2.68 6.04
N SER A 352 -12.79 1.76 7.01
CA SER A 352 -13.93 1.47 7.90
C SER A 352 -14.29 2.62 8.86
N PHE A 353 -13.41 3.62 9.00
CA PHE A 353 -13.51 4.68 10.01
C PHE A 353 -13.39 6.09 9.45
N ASP A 354 -13.39 6.20 8.11
CA ASP A 354 -13.46 7.47 7.38
C ASP A 354 -14.89 8.03 7.38
#